data_AF-C1FFF3-F1
#
_entry.id   AF-C1FFF3-F1
#
_cell.length_a   1.000
_cell.length_b   1.000
_cell.length_c   1.000
_cell.angle_alpha   90.00
_cell.angle_beta   90.00
_cell.angle_gamma   90.00
#
_symmetry.space_group_name_H-M   'P 1'
#
loop_
_entity.id
_entity.type
_entity.pdbx_description
1 polymer ?
#
loop_
_entity_poly.entity_id
_entity_poly.type
_entity_poly.pdbx_seq_one_letter_code
_entity_poly.pdbx_strand_id
1 'polypeptide(L)'
;SDDDPELIVHVPFTSDVKVRGVMVIGGGSGSAPSKLKCWVNKAPGEIDFSNADRKTPTQQWDLAEDFAGELEYRTDFTQFQAVSSLTLYFPTNFNGDGATEVWFVGLRGEGTLNRRDMIVTAVYEARAMPQDHK
;
A
#
# COMPACT_ATOMS: atom_id res chain seq x y z
N SER A 1 14.19 3.83 9.81
CA SER A 1 15.37 4.64 9.47
C SER A 1 15.04 5.36 8.18
N ASP A 2 15.53 6.57 7.95
CA ASP A 2 15.30 7.33 6.69
C ASP A 2 15.84 6.63 5.42
N ASP A 3 16.43 5.44 5.59
CA ASP A 3 17.10 4.65 4.58
C ASP A 3 16.53 3.21 4.48
N ASP A 4 15.52 2.87 5.30
CA ASP A 4 14.92 1.53 5.20
C ASP A 4 14.01 1.46 3.96
N PRO A 5 14.15 0.42 3.11
CA PRO A 5 13.33 0.27 1.91
C PRO A 5 11.88 -0.14 2.21
N GLU A 6 11.56 -0.48 3.46
CA GLU A 6 10.25 -0.98 3.83
C GLU A 6 9.20 0.13 3.88
N LEU A 7 8.08 -0.07 3.20
CA LEU A 7 6.94 0.85 3.20
C LEU A 7 5.62 0.10 3.42
N ILE A 8 4.77 0.58 4.32
CA ILE A 8 3.40 0.07 4.51
C ILE A 8 2.39 1.19 4.24
N VAL A 9 1.37 0.87 3.44
CA VAL A 9 0.24 1.74 3.13
C VAL A 9 -1.06 1.04 3.53
N HIS A 10 -1.85 1.71 4.38
CA HIS A 10 -3.17 1.23 4.77
C HIS A 10 -4.26 2.00 4.01
N VAL A 11 -5.13 1.28 3.32
CA VAL A 11 -6.22 1.84 2.51
C VAL A 11 -7.57 1.35 3.05
N PRO A 12 -8.25 2.11 3.91
CA PRO A 12 -9.64 1.82 4.28
C PRO A 12 -10.60 2.28 3.18
N PHE A 13 -11.64 1.49 2.91
CA PHE A 13 -12.74 1.89 2.03
C PHE A 13 -13.98 2.29 2.83
N THR A 14 -14.75 3.24 2.31
CA THR A 14 -16.04 3.69 2.87
C THR A 14 -17.22 2.77 2.51
N SER A 15 -16.96 1.73 1.74
CA SER A 15 -17.93 0.72 1.32
C SER A 15 -17.17 -0.52 0.93
N ASP A 16 -17.81 -1.68 0.97
CA ASP A 16 -17.21 -2.88 0.39
C ASP A 16 -16.97 -2.66 -1.11
N VAL A 17 -15.77 -2.97 -1.58
CA VAL A 17 -15.41 -2.88 -3.01
C VAL A 17 -14.92 -4.22 -3.53
N LYS A 18 -15.07 -4.43 -4.83
CA LYS A 18 -14.38 -5.47 -5.58
C LYS A 18 -13.11 -4.86 -6.14
N VAL A 19 -11.94 -5.32 -5.72
CA VAL A 19 -10.66 -4.88 -6.31
C VAL A 19 -10.27 -5.88 -7.38
N ARG A 20 -10.07 -5.41 -8.61
CA ARG A 20 -9.73 -6.20 -9.79
C ARG A 20 -8.27 -6.05 -10.21
N GLY A 21 -7.65 -4.92 -9.88
CA GLY A 21 -6.26 -4.68 -10.19
C GLY A 21 -5.63 -3.60 -9.32
N VAL A 22 -4.31 -3.67 -9.23
CA VAL A 22 -3.45 -2.71 -8.54
C VAL A 22 -2.41 -2.21 -9.54
N MET A 23 -2.15 -0.90 -9.53
CA MET A 23 -1.11 -0.24 -10.31
C MET A 23 -0.18 0.49 -9.34
N VAL A 24 1.12 0.46 -9.59
CA VAL A 24 2.12 1.11 -8.74
C VAL A 24 3.11 1.83 -9.64
N ILE A 25 3.26 3.14 -9.43
CA ILE A 25 4.30 3.95 -10.06
C ILE A 25 5.24 4.38 -8.94
N GLY A 26 6.48 3.93 -9.04
CA GLY A 26 7.55 4.23 -8.08
C GLY A 26 8.43 5.40 -8.51
N GLY A 27 9.40 5.73 -7.66
CA GLY A 27 10.46 6.68 -7.98
C GLY A 27 11.49 6.14 -8.98
N GLY A 28 12.28 7.06 -9.54
CA GLY A 28 13.34 6.74 -10.50
C GLY A 28 14.61 6.21 -9.85
N SER A 29 15.60 5.86 -10.69
CA SER A 29 16.92 5.44 -10.22
C SER A 29 16.89 4.24 -9.26
N GLY A 30 15.91 3.33 -9.43
CA GLY A 30 15.75 2.11 -8.64
C GLY A 30 15.11 2.27 -7.24
N SER A 31 14.64 3.47 -6.87
CA SER A 31 13.86 3.68 -5.63
C SER A 31 12.41 3.15 -5.73
N ALA A 32 11.96 2.79 -6.93
CA ALA A 32 10.68 2.12 -7.14
C ALA A 32 10.59 0.79 -6.37
N PRO A 33 9.41 0.44 -5.81
CA PRO A 33 9.23 -0.83 -5.12
C PRO A 33 9.35 -2.01 -6.10
N SER A 34 10.04 -3.07 -5.69
CA SER A 34 10.23 -4.29 -6.49
C SER A 34 9.29 -5.41 -6.10
N LYS A 35 8.60 -5.30 -4.96
CA LYS A 35 7.67 -6.31 -4.47
C LYS A 35 6.49 -5.67 -3.76
N LEU A 36 5.32 -6.28 -3.89
CA LEU A 36 4.11 -5.94 -3.15
C LEU A 36 3.54 -7.18 -2.47
N LYS A 37 3.38 -7.13 -1.15
CA LYS A 37 2.54 -8.05 -0.38
C LYS A 37 1.24 -7.33 0.01
N CYS A 38 0.10 -7.98 -0.17
CA CYS A 38 -1.20 -7.39 0.10
C CYS A 38 -2.04 -8.28 1.01
N TRP A 39 -2.66 -7.67 2.02
CA TRP A 39 -3.67 -8.31 2.86
C TRP A 39 -5.01 -7.59 2.74
N VAL A 40 -6.07 -8.39 2.68
CA VAL A 40 -7.47 -7.93 2.62
C VAL A 40 -8.09 -7.99 4.02
N ASN A 41 -8.86 -6.95 4.39
CA ASN A 41 -9.72 -6.91 5.56
C ASN A 41 -9.01 -7.18 6.89
N LYS A 42 -7.79 -6.66 7.04
CA LYS A 42 -7.06 -6.71 8.32
C LYS A 42 -7.46 -5.55 9.22
N ALA A 43 -7.49 -5.81 10.52
CA ALA A 43 -7.72 -4.76 11.50
C ALA A 43 -6.55 -3.76 11.48
N PRO A 44 -6.79 -2.47 11.80
CA PRO A 44 -5.71 -1.50 11.94
C PRO A 44 -4.63 -2.01 12.90
N GLY A 45 -3.37 -1.98 12.46
CA GLY A 45 -2.22 -2.48 13.23
C GLY A 45 -2.05 -4.01 13.27
N GLU A 46 -2.92 -4.81 12.63
CA GLU A 46 -2.72 -6.27 12.59
C GLU A 46 -1.51 -6.66 11.72
N ILE A 47 -1.24 -5.89 10.67
CA ILE A 47 -0.05 -6.01 9.82
C ILE A 47 0.81 -4.79 10.06
N ASP A 48 2.07 -5.02 10.42
CA ASP A 48 3.07 -3.99 10.74
C ASP A 48 4.47 -4.48 10.34
N PHE A 49 5.47 -3.61 10.36
CA PHE A 49 6.85 -3.93 9.98
C PHE A 49 7.47 -5.09 10.79
N SER A 50 7.04 -5.29 12.04
CA SER A 50 7.55 -6.40 12.86
C SER A 50 7.04 -7.76 12.39
N ASN A 51 5.95 -7.81 11.61
CA ASN A 51 5.19 -9.02 11.35
C ASN A 51 4.87 -9.30 9.87
N ALA A 52 5.00 -8.30 9.00
CA ALA A 52 4.60 -8.38 7.61
C ALA A 52 5.36 -9.45 6.81
N ASP A 53 6.60 -9.78 7.19
CA ASP A 53 7.36 -10.83 6.54
C ASP A 53 6.97 -12.25 6.94
N ARG A 54 6.49 -12.45 8.17
CA ARG A 54 6.10 -13.77 8.68
C ARG A 54 4.65 -14.13 8.39
N LYS A 55 3.79 -13.14 8.20
CA LYS A 55 2.37 -13.37 7.92
C LYS A 55 2.16 -13.68 6.44
N THR A 56 1.34 -14.67 6.15
CA THR A 56 0.98 -15.00 4.77
C THR A 56 0.11 -13.88 4.18
N PRO A 57 0.51 -13.24 3.07
CA PRO A 57 -0.33 -12.26 2.38
C PRO A 57 -1.52 -12.95 1.71
N THR A 58 -2.60 -12.19 1.50
CA THR A 58 -3.71 -12.63 0.64
C THR A 58 -3.21 -12.85 -0.78
N GLN A 59 -2.37 -11.94 -1.27
CA GLN A 59 -1.69 -12.08 -2.56
C GLN A 59 -0.38 -11.29 -2.55
N GLN A 60 0.58 -11.71 -3.36
CA GLN A 60 1.84 -11.01 -3.57
C GLN A 60 2.18 -10.92 -5.06
N TRP A 61 2.92 -9.88 -5.44
CA TRP A 61 3.42 -9.66 -6.79
C TRP A 61 4.87 -9.22 -6.76
N ASP A 62 5.65 -9.70 -7.72
CA ASP A 62 6.92 -9.08 -8.10
C ASP A 62 6.60 -7.93 -9.06
N LEU A 63 7.06 -6.74 -8.69
CA LEU A 63 6.78 -5.52 -9.43
C LEU A 63 7.83 -5.31 -10.53
N ALA A 64 7.50 -4.49 -11.52
CA ALA A 64 8.39 -3.99 -12.55
C ALA A 64 8.38 -2.46 -12.48
N GLU A 65 9.49 -1.82 -12.83
CA GLU A 65 9.53 -0.36 -12.96
C GLU A 65 8.60 0.09 -14.08
N ASP A 66 7.57 0.87 -13.72
CA ASP A 66 6.57 1.40 -14.65
C ASP A 66 6.36 2.89 -14.37
N PHE A 67 7.11 3.73 -15.10
CA PHE A 67 7.03 5.19 -14.98
C PHE A 67 5.84 5.79 -15.75
N ALA A 68 5.23 5.01 -16.66
CA ALA A 68 4.12 5.46 -17.51
C ALA A 68 2.74 5.09 -16.93
N GLY A 69 2.68 4.16 -15.97
CA GLY A 69 1.44 3.70 -15.34
C GLY A 69 0.63 2.76 -16.23
N GLU A 70 1.29 2.01 -17.10
CA GLU A 70 0.65 1.08 -18.05
C GLU A 70 0.45 -0.33 -17.46
N LEU A 71 1.13 -0.66 -16.36
CA LEU A 71 1.17 -1.99 -15.80
C LEU A 71 0.13 -2.19 -14.69
N GLU A 72 -0.85 -3.04 -14.98
CA GLU A 72 -1.89 -3.44 -14.04
C GLU A 72 -1.65 -4.87 -13.53
N TYR A 73 -1.51 -5.02 -12.21
CA TYR A 73 -1.41 -6.30 -11.52
C TYR A 73 -2.79 -6.80 -11.14
N ARG A 74 -3.20 -7.95 -11.71
CA ARG A 74 -4.51 -8.53 -11.42
C ARG A 74 -4.58 -9.16 -10.04
N THR A 75 -5.70 -8.93 -9.36
CA THR A 75 -6.04 -9.57 -8.09
C THR A 75 -6.77 -10.90 -8.32
N ASP A 76 -6.69 -11.78 -7.33
CA ASP A 76 -7.49 -12.99 -7.28
C ASP A 76 -8.97 -12.63 -7.09
N PHE A 77 -9.79 -12.99 -8.08
CA PHE A 77 -11.19 -12.62 -8.09
C PHE A 77 -11.99 -13.23 -6.93
N THR A 78 -11.54 -14.32 -6.30
CA THR A 78 -12.25 -14.94 -5.17
C THR A 78 -11.91 -14.28 -3.85
N GLN A 79 -10.67 -13.81 -3.68
CA GLN A 79 -10.19 -13.19 -2.45
C GLN A 79 -10.54 -11.70 -2.34
N PHE A 80 -10.75 -11.01 -3.47
CA PHE A 80 -10.93 -9.56 -3.52
C PHE A 80 -12.37 -9.10 -3.87
N GLN A 81 -13.40 -9.85 -3.47
CA GLN A 81 -14.81 -9.52 -3.80
C GLN A 81 -15.49 -8.56 -2.83
N ALA A 82 -15.10 -8.56 -1.57
CA ALA A 82 -15.72 -7.78 -0.50
C ALA A 82 -14.62 -7.17 0.37
N VAL A 83 -13.91 -6.21 -0.22
CA VAL A 83 -12.76 -5.55 0.39
C VAL A 83 -13.23 -4.28 1.08
N SER A 84 -13.04 -4.22 2.39
CA SER A 84 -13.27 -3.07 3.25
C SER A 84 -11.98 -2.35 3.66
N SER A 85 -10.85 -3.06 3.62
CA SER A 85 -9.52 -2.47 3.78
C SER A 85 -8.46 -3.27 3.03
N LEU A 86 -7.40 -2.57 2.61
CA LEU A 86 -6.15 -3.18 2.14
C LEU A 86 -5.00 -2.74 3.05
N THR A 87 -4.08 -3.66 3.30
CA THR A 87 -2.72 -3.32 3.73
C THR A 87 -1.76 -3.71 2.62
N LEU A 88 -1.08 -2.72 2.06
CA LEU A 88 -0.08 -2.86 1.02
C LEU A 88 1.29 -2.70 1.68
N TYR A 89 2.16 -3.69 1.49
CA TYR A 89 3.51 -3.67 2.04
C TYR A 89 4.51 -3.88 0.93
N PHE A 90 5.47 -2.98 0.85
CA PHE A 90 6.58 -2.98 -0.08
C PHE A 90 7.85 -3.28 0.72
N PRO A 91 8.31 -4.54 0.77
CA PRO A 91 9.47 -4.91 1.57
C PRO A 91 10.80 -4.46 0.94
N THR A 92 10.82 -4.25 -0.37
CA THR A 92 12.05 -4.01 -1.14
C THR A 92 11.80 -3.06 -2.31
N ASN A 93 12.83 -2.33 -2.70
CA ASN A 93 12.93 -1.57 -3.95
C ASN A 93 13.87 -2.27 -4.95
N PHE A 94 14.12 -1.67 -6.12
CA PHE A 94 15.02 -2.24 -7.13
C PHE A 94 16.51 -2.06 -6.82
N ASN A 95 16.87 -1.07 -6.00
CA ASN A 95 18.26 -0.88 -5.55
C ASN A 95 18.68 -1.86 -4.44
N GLY A 96 17.73 -2.44 -3.71
CA GLY A 96 17.97 -3.31 -2.56
C GLY A 96 18.44 -2.56 -1.30
N ASP A 97 18.45 -1.23 -1.34
CA ASP A 97 18.94 -0.30 -0.32
C ASP A 97 18.22 1.05 -0.47
N GLY A 98 18.26 1.88 0.56
CA GLY A 98 17.70 3.23 0.59
C GLY A 98 16.17 3.27 0.63
N ALA A 99 15.65 4.50 0.70
CA ALA A 99 14.22 4.73 0.81
C ALA A 99 13.45 4.29 -0.45
N THR A 100 12.33 3.59 -0.26
CA THR A 100 11.37 3.30 -1.33
C THR A 100 10.51 4.53 -1.61
N GLU A 101 10.41 4.92 -2.88
CA GLU A 101 9.55 6.02 -3.32
C GLU A 101 8.35 5.48 -4.11
N VAL A 102 7.15 5.87 -3.69
CA VAL A 102 5.90 5.56 -4.40
C VAL A 102 5.21 6.86 -4.77
N TRP A 103 5.06 7.10 -6.07
CA TRP A 103 4.42 8.32 -6.59
C TRP A 103 2.93 8.12 -6.82
N PHE A 104 2.51 6.90 -7.17
CA PHE A 104 1.11 6.59 -7.39
C PHE A 104 0.79 5.14 -7.03
N VAL A 105 -0.36 4.95 -6.36
CA VAL A 105 -1.00 3.65 -6.17
C VAL A 105 -2.40 3.74 -6.75
N GLY A 106 -2.64 3.02 -7.83
CA GLY A 106 -3.93 2.91 -8.48
C GLY A 106 -4.66 1.63 -8.06
N LEU A 107 -5.94 1.75 -7.75
CA LEU A 107 -6.81 0.60 -7.48
C LEU A 107 -7.93 0.59 -8.51
N ARG A 108 -8.01 -0.48 -9.29
CA ARG A 108 -9.10 -0.69 -10.25
C ARG A 108 -10.10 -1.66 -9.68
N GLY A 109 -11.39 -1.31 -9.78
CA GLY A 109 -12.42 -2.11 -9.16
C GLY A 109 -13.83 -1.58 -9.38
N GLU A 110 -14.77 -2.17 -8.65
CA GLU A 110 -16.17 -1.78 -8.63
C GLU A 110 -16.59 -1.52 -7.18
N GLY A 111 -17.23 -0.38 -6.92
CA GLY A 111 -17.89 -0.16 -5.65
C GLY A 111 -19.10 -1.08 -5.53
N THR A 112 -19.17 -1.87 -4.46
CA THR A 112 -20.45 -2.47 -4.09
C THR A 112 -21.22 -1.37 -3.34
N LEU A 113 -22.47 -1.09 -3.70
CA LEU A 113 -23.26 0.01 -3.12
C LEU A 113 -23.56 -0.16 -1.60
N ASN A 114 -22.90 -1.12 -0.92
CA ASN A 114 -22.92 -1.30 0.52
C ASN A 114 -22.04 -0.26 1.21
N ARG A 115 -22.59 0.92 1.50
CA ARG A 115 -21.93 1.94 2.31
C ARG A 115 -21.68 1.44 3.73
N ARG A 116 -20.43 1.55 4.20
CA ARG A 116 -20.06 1.48 5.61
C ARG A 116 -19.75 2.91 6.05
N ASP A 117 -20.58 3.45 6.92
CA ASP A 117 -20.37 4.78 7.50
C ASP A 117 -19.03 4.78 8.26
N MET A 118 -17.97 5.33 7.65
CA MET A 118 -16.65 5.43 8.27
C MET A 118 -16.16 6.87 8.16
N ILE A 119 -16.24 7.55 9.31
CA ILE A 119 -15.64 8.85 9.58
C ILE A 119 -14.11 8.65 9.52
N VAL A 120 -13.47 9.20 8.48
CA VAL A 120 -12.00 9.16 8.35
C VAL A 120 -11.41 10.29 9.20
N THR A 121 -10.97 9.95 10.41
CA THR A 121 -10.03 10.79 11.17
C THR A 121 -8.62 10.50 10.64
N ALA A 122 -8.19 11.22 9.61
CA ALA A 122 -6.78 11.27 9.26
C ALA A 122 -6.08 12.22 10.26
N VAL A 123 -5.53 11.67 11.34
CA VAL A 123 -4.59 12.41 12.19
C VAL A 123 -3.24 12.38 11.49
N TYR A 124 -2.86 13.49 10.88
CA TYR A 124 -1.46 13.73 10.52
C TYR A 124 -0.80 14.36 11.74
N GLU A 125 -0.13 13.56 12.59
CA GLU A 125 0.77 14.10 13.61
C GLU A 125 2.05 14.60 12.95
N ALA A 126 2.00 15.74 12.26
CA ALA A 126 3.18 16.57 12.07
C ALA A 126 3.43 17.30 13.39
N ARG A 127 4.19 16.69 14.30
CA ARG A 127 4.80 17.46 15.39
C ARG A 127 5.92 18.31 14.78
N ALA A 128 5.59 19.49 14.28
CA ALA A 128 6.56 20.56 14.19
C ALA A 128 6.97 20.91 15.62
N MET A 129 8.21 20.61 16.02
CA MET A 129 8.83 21.20 17.21
C MET A 129 9.24 22.63 16.85
N PRO A 130 8.54 23.68 17.31
CA PRO A 130 8.94 25.05 17.07
C PRO A 130 9.89 25.44 18.18
N GLN A 131 11.18 25.16 18.00
CA GLN A 131 12.28 25.76 18.76
C GLN A 131 13.61 25.30 18.15
N ASP A 132 14.04 25.97 17.09
CA ASP A 132 15.39 26.53 17.07
C ASP A 132 15.49 27.56 15.93
N HIS A 133 15.31 28.83 16.29
CA HIS A 133 15.86 29.93 15.51
C HIS A 133 16.36 30.97 16.52
N LYS A 134 17.66 30.92 16.79
CA LYS A 134 18.48 32.08 17.11
C LYS A 134 19.90 31.86 16.58
#